data_AF-A0AAW3V232-F1
#
_entry.id   AF-A0AAW3V232-F1
#
_cell.length_a   1.000
_cell.length_b   1.000
_cell.length_c   1.000
_cell.angle_alpha   90.00
_cell.angle_beta   90.00
_cell.angle_gamma   90.00
#
_symmetry.space_group_name_H-M   'P 1'
#
loop_
_entity.id
_entity.type
_entity.pdbx_description
1 polymer ?
#
loop_
_entity_poly.entity_id
_entity_poly.type
_entity_poly.pdbx_seq_one_letter_code
_entity_poly.pdbx_strand_id
1 'polypeptide(L)'
;MKLSKKSAEQLLLANLYRSMQLAEIMPALHLDIENTKLVSNFAHDNRGALLLFSGAFVAPRSTVILPFSLTFNNREELATGPTQLATICKSKRGQNQIFSFLALIEYLIQIGKINTPLAKFVERITRGCTNTVRLNVCDQYPAFRQKSFDLLPYDAYQELKWAELSDIRAAA
;
A
#
# COMPACT_ATOMS: atom_id res chain seq x y z
N MET A 1 -16.35 -14.05 -1.10
CA MET A 1 -15.72 -13.92 -2.44
C MET A 1 -14.25 -13.58 -2.21
N LYS A 2 -13.30 -14.23 -2.90
CA LYS A 2 -11.86 -13.93 -2.72
C LYS A 2 -11.53 -12.66 -3.49
N LEU A 3 -10.99 -11.65 -2.82
CA LEU A 3 -10.56 -10.39 -3.44
C LEU A 3 -9.62 -10.66 -4.62
N SER A 4 -9.94 -10.11 -5.79
CA SER A 4 -9.13 -10.23 -6.98
C SER A 4 -7.81 -9.44 -6.84
N LYS A 5 -6.74 -10.01 -7.39
CA LYS A 5 -5.44 -9.33 -7.42
C LYS A 5 -5.53 -7.98 -8.13
N LYS A 6 -6.34 -7.87 -9.19
CA LYS A 6 -6.54 -6.65 -9.96
C LYS A 6 -7.10 -5.53 -9.09
N SER A 7 -8.16 -5.79 -8.32
CA SER A 7 -8.75 -4.79 -7.43
C SER A 7 -7.81 -4.37 -6.31
N ALA A 8 -7.01 -5.30 -5.77
CA ALA A 8 -5.95 -4.99 -4.81
C ALA A 8 -4.85 -4.09 -5.43
N GLU A 9 -4.41 -4.36 -6.66
CA GLU A 9 -3.44 -3.53 -7.40
C GLU A 9 -3.99 -2.13 -7.69
N GLN A 10 -5.28 -2.01 -8.04
CA GLN A 10 -5.94 -0.72 -8.29
C GLN A 10 -6.08 0.12 -7.01
N LEU A 11 -6.43 -0.50 -5.88
CA LEU A 11 -6.43 0.19 -4.59
C LEU A 11 -5.03 0.63 -4.18
N LEU A 12 -4.01 -0.22 -4.39
CA LEU A 12 -2.62 0.16 -4.16
C LEU A 12 -2.23 1.38 -5.00
N LEU A 13 -2.58 1.39 -6.29
CA LEU A 13 -2.35 2.52 -7.19
C LEU A 13 -3.00 3.80 -6.68
N ALA A 14 -4.29 3.75 -6.33
CA ALA A 14 -5.04 4.90 -5.83
C ALA A 14 -4.45 5.45 -4.52
N ASN A 15 -4.08 4.55 -3.59
CA ASN A 15 -3.42 4.93 -2.34
C ASN A 15 -2.06 5.60 -2.60
N LEU A 16 -1.21 5.00 -3.44
CA LEU A 16 0.12 5.54 -3.74
C LEU A 16 0.06 6.85 -4.52
N TYR A 17 -0.86 6.98 -5.48
CA TYR A 17 -1.10 8.23 -6.20
C TYR A 17 -1.41 9.38 -5.24
N ARG A 18 -2.25 9.12 -4.23
CA ARG A 18 -2.66 10.11 -3.23
C ARG A 18 -1.59 10.37 -2.18
N SER A 19 -0.96 9.34 -1.63
CA SER A 19 0.09 9.51 -0.62
C SER A 19 1.32 10.21 -1.18
N MET A 20 1.68 9.93 -2.44
CA MET A 20 2.81 10.57 -3.11
C MET A 20 2.47 11.97 -3.68
N GLN A 21 1.20 12.40 -3.58
CA GLN A 21 0.72 13.68 -4.13
C GLN A 21 1.04 13.85 -5.62
N LEU A 22 0.86 12.77 -6.41
CA LEU A 22 1.30 12.76 -7.79
C LEU A 22 0.62 13.81 -8.66
N ALA A 23 -0.64 14.14 -8.40
CA ALA A 23 -1.35 15.22 -9.09
C ALA A 23 -0.61 16.57 -9.01
N GLU A 24 0.11 16.83 -7.90
CA GLU A 24 0.87 18.06 -7.67
C GLU A 24 2.31 17.99 -8.21
N ILE A 25 2.86 16.79 -8.38
CA ILE A 25 4.21 16.55 -8.92
C ILE A 25 4.15 16.50 -10.45
N MET A 26 3.11 15.87 -10.98
CA MET A 26 2.90 15.63 -12.41
C MET A 26 1.46 16.04 -12.79
N PRO A 27 1.14 17.35 -12.88
CA PRO A 27 -0.23 17.80 -13.16
C PRO A 27 -0.79 17.33 -14.51
N ALA A 28 0.09 17.04 -15.48
CA ALA A 28 -0.29 16.51 -16.78
C ALA A 28 -0.57 14.98 -16.77
N LEU A 29 -0.35 14.31 -15.64
CA LEU A 29 -0.64 12.88 -15.50
C LEU A 29 -2.15 12.68 -15.25
N HIS A 30 -2.87 12.27 -16.28
CA HIS A 30 -4.21 11.73 -16.13
C HIS A 30 -4.11 10.25 -15.75
N LEU A 31 -4.44 9.93 -14.50
CA LEU A 31 -4.36 8.57 -13.99
C LEU A 31 -5.52 7.72 -14.53
N ASP A 32 -5.20 6.77 -15.40
CA ASP A 32 -6.12 5.71 -15.83
C ASP A 32 -5.94 4.48 -14.94
N ILE A 33 -6.72 4.37 -13.86
CA ILE A 33 -6.61 3.27 -12.90
C ILE A 33 -6.97 1.92 -13.52
N GLU A 34 -7.84 1.89 -14.53
CA GLU A 34 -8.31 0.64 -15.11
C GLU A 34 -7.23 -0.03 -15.96
N ASN A 35 -6.48 0.77 -16.71
CA ASN A 35 -5.48 0.28 -17.67
C ASN A 35 -4.04 0.39 -17.17
N THR A 36 -3.79 1.07 -16.04
CA THR A 36 -2.46 1.12 -15.43
C THR A 36 -2.12 -0.21 -14.76
N LYS A 37 -0.94 -0.76 -15.06
CA LYS A 37 -0.51 -2.09 -14.58
C LYS A 37 0.61 -1.98 -13.56
N LEU A 38 0.57 -2.81 -12.52
CA LEU A 38 1.70 -2.99 -11.63
C LEU A 38 2.74 -3.92 -12.26
N VAL A 39 3.95 -3.42 -12.44
CA VAL A 39 5.14 -4.26 -12.74
C VAL A 39 5.96 -4.32 -11.46
N SER A 40 6.05 -5.51 -10.87
CA SER A 40 6.71 -5.69 -9.57
C SER A 40 7.59 -6.92 -9.52
N ASN A 41 8.55 -6.89 -8.61
CA ASN A 41 9.51 -7.94 -8.33
C ASN A 41 9.49 -8.29 -6.84
N PHE A 42 9.66 -9.57 -6.55
CA PHE A 42 9.79 -10.11 -5.21
C PHE A 42 11.11 -10.86 -5.10
N ALA A 43 12.05 -10.33 -4.31
CA ALA A 43 13.27 -11.07 -3.98
C ALA A 43 13.08 -11.81 -2.66
N HIS A 44 13.50 -13.07 -2.62
CA HIS A 44 13.46 -13.91 -1.43
C HIS A 44 14.87 -14.36 -1.06
N ASP A 45 15.09 -14.68 0.20
CA ASP A 45 16.33 -15.30 0.66
C ASP A 45 16.37 -16.80 0.35
N ASN A 46 17.48 -17.44 0.70
CA ASN A 46 17.68 -18.88 0.51
C ASN A 46 16.70 -19.76 1.32
N ARG A 47 15.95 -19.18 2.27
CA ARG A 47 14.95 -19.84 3.12
C ARG A 47 13.52 -19.51 2.66
N GLY A 48 13.36 -18.76 1.58
CA GLY A 48 12.06 -18.34 1.04
C GLY A 48 11.43 -17.13 1.74
N ALA A 49 12.14 -16.46 2.65
CA ALA A 49 11.65 -15.24 3.29
C ALA A 49 11.73 -14.05 2.33
N LEU A 50 10.67 -13.23 2.30
CA LEU A 50 10.64 -12.01 1.48
C LEU A 50 11.72 -11.03 1.96
N LEU A 51 12.60 -10.59 1.06
CA LEU A 51 13.66 -9.62 1.31
C LEU A 51 13.35 -8.26 0.71
N LEU A 52 12.74 -8.26 -0.47
CA LEU A 52 12.49 -7.05 -1.23
C LEU A 52 11.18 -7.19 -2.00
N PHE A 53 10.32 -6.20 -1.85
CA PHE A 53 9.21 -5.94 -2.75
C PHE A 53 9.43 -4.60 -3.43
N SER A 54 9.62 -4.60 -4.74
CA SER A 54 9.84 -3.38 -5.52
C SER A 54 9.03 -3.40 -6.80
N GLY A 55 8.80 -2.24 -7.38
CA GLY A 55 8.04 -2.14 -8.60
C GLY A 55 7.76 -0.72 -9.02
N ALA A 56 6.97 -0.61 -10.07
CA ALA A 56 6.41 0.64 -10.56
C ALA A 56 5.07 0.37 -11.25
N PHE A 57 4.30 1.42 -11.46
CA PHE A 57 3.09 1.36 -12.25
C PHE A 57 3.38 1.84 -13.66
N VAL A 58 2.80 1.16 -14.65
CA VAL A 58 2.95 1.49 -16.07
C VAL A 58 1.60 1.91 -16.60
N ALA A 59 1.45 3.21 -16.85
CA ALA A 59 0.24 3.80 -17.41
C ALA A 59 0.09 3.44 -18.90
N PRO A 60 -1.11 3.60 -19.49
CA PRO A 60 -1.28 3.51 -20.94
C PRO A 60 -0.27 4.41 -21.65
N ARG A 61 0.34 3.91 -22.74
CA ARG A 61 1.49 4.51 -23.46
C ARG A 61 2.86 4.30 -22.81
N SER A 62 2.98 3.32 -21.92
CA SER A 62 4.25 2.86 -21.34
C SER A 62 4.97 3.90 -20.46
N THR A 63 4.25 4.90 -19.96
CA THR A 63 4.80 5.84 -18.98
C THR A 63 4.93 5.15 -17.63
N VAL A 64 6.16 5.05 -17.14
CA VAL A 64 6.45 4.51 -15.81
C VAL A 64 6.22 5.59 -14.75
N ILE A 65 5.37 5.28 -13.78
CA ILE A 65 5.01 6.16 -12.66
C ILE A 65 5.13 5.41 -11.34
N LEU A 66 5.21 6.13 -10.22
CA LEU A 66 5.19 5.57 -8.87
C LEU A 66 6.20 4.43 -8.63
N PRO A 67 7.50 4.62 -8.92
CA PRO A 67 8.49 3.62 -8.51
C PRO A 67 8.51 3.53 -6.98
N PHE A 68 8.58 2.29 -6.49
CA PHE A 68 8.70 2.00 -5.07
C PHE A 68 9.66 0.84 -4.80
N SER A 69 10.20 0.82 -3.58
CA SER A 69 10.99 -0.31 -3.08
C SER A 69 10.81 -0.41 -1.57
N LEU A 70 10.49 -1.60 -1.08
CA LEU A 70 10.31 -1.93 0.32
C LEU A 70 11.18 -3.13 0.68
N THR A 71 12.14 -2.92 1.58
CA THR A 71 13.02 -3.98 2.08
C THR A 71 12.49 -4.58 3.37
N PHE A 72 12.74 -5.86 3.56
CA PHE A 72 12.47 -6.64 4.76
C PHE A 72 13.80 -7.19 5.29
N ASN A 73 13.99 -7.25 6.61
CA ASN A 73 15.18 -7.89 7.17
C ASN A 73 14.93 -9.39 7.36
N ASN A 74 15.99 -10.18 7.11
CA ASN A 74 16.03 -11.64 6.91
C ASN A 74 15.53 -12.55 8.07
N ARG A 75 14.84 -12.02 9.08
CA ARG A 75 14.44 -12.79 10.26
C ARG A 75 12.94 -12.81 10.51
N GLU A 76 12.21 -11.76 10.13
CA GLU A 76 10.77 -11.63 10.44
C GLU A 76 10.09 -10.74 9.40
N GLU A 77 8.87 -11.08 8.96
CA GLU A 77 8.03 -10.22 8.09
C GLU A 77 7.84 -8.82 8.67
N LEU A 78 7.88 -8.70 10.00
CA LEU A 78 7.77 -7.44 10.75
C LEU A 78 9.02 -6.57 10.67
N ALA A 79 10.15 -7.08 10.20
CA ALA A 79 11.40 -6.34 10.18
C ALA A 79 11.53 -5.40 8.97
N THR A 80 10.45 -4.66 8.71
CA THR A 80 10.37 -3.57 7.75
C THR A 80 9.75 -2.32 8.42
N GLY A 81 9.80 -1.16 7.76
CA GLY A 81 9.21 0.07 8.28
C GLY A 81 9.20 1.21 7.26
N PRO A 82 8.50 2.32 7.57
CA PRO A 82 8.38 3.45 6.66
C PRO A 82 9.73 4.01 6.18
N THR A 83 10.77 3.99 7.02
CA THR A 83 12.10 4.50 6.67
C THR A 83 12.85 3.64 5.65
N GLN A 84 12.44 2.38 5.48
CA GLN A 84 12.98 1.44 4.49
C GLN A 84 12.25 1.52 3.14
N LEU A 85 11.20 2.34 3.06
CA LEU A 85 10.44 2.56 1.85
C LEU A 85 11.10 3.68 1.01
N ALA A 86 11.51 3.35 -0.20
CA ALA A 86 11.91 4.32 -1.22
C ALA A 86 10.72 4.62 -2.14
N THR A 87 10.30 5.89 -2.18
CA THR A 87 9.20 6.41 -3.02
C THR A 87 9.45 7.84 -3.45
N ILE A 88 8.73 8.32 -4.47
CA ILE A 88 8.73 9.74 -4.87
C ILE A 88 7.78 10.50 -3.94
N CYS A 89 8.30 11.22 -2.93
CA CYS A 89 7.49 12.06 -2.03
C CYS A 89 8.02 13.50 -2.00
N LYS A 90 7.19 14.48 -2.40
CA LYS A 90 7.55 15.90 -2.54
C LYS A 90 7.76 16.63 -1.21
N SER A 91 6.97 16.34 -0.18
CA SER A 91 7.10 17.03 1.12
C SER A 91 6.54 16.20 2.29
N LYS A 92 7.09 16.44 3.49
CA LYS A 92 6.80 15.73 4.76
C LYS A 92 6.98 14.21 4.71
N ARG A 93 8.24 13.77 4.80
CA ARG A 93 8.68 12.35 4.89
C ARG A 93 8.01 11.52 6.00
N GLY A 94 7.21 12.10 6.90
CA GLY A 94 6.54 11.35 7.97
C GLY A 94 5.22 10.70 7.54
N GLN A 95 4.19 11.53 7.33
CA GLN A 95 2.82 11.05 7.17
C GLN A 95 2.60 10.27 5.87
N ASN A 96 2.95 10.88 4.74
CA ASN A 96 2.76 10.28 3.42
C ASN A 96 3.58 8.99 3.26
N GLN A 97 4.78 8.92 3.87
CA GLN A 97 5.60 7.71 3.87
C GLN A 97 4.95 6.59 4.70
N ILE A 98 4.33 6.92 5.84
CA ILE A 98 3.55 5.94 6.63
C ILE A 98 2.34 5.44 5.83
N PHE A 99 1.60 6.32 5.15
CA PHE A 99 0.47 5.90 4.31
C PHE A 99 0.90 5.01 3.15
N SER A 100 1.96 5.37 2.43
CA SER A 100 2.51 4.53 1.36
C SER A 100 2.98 3.18 1.89
N PHE A 101 3.63 3.17 3.06
CA PHE A 101 4.08 1.94 3.71
C PHE A 101 2.90 1.04 4.08
N LEU A 102 1.89 1.57 4.77
CA LEU A 102 0.70 0.80 5.16
C LEU A 102 -0.06 0.27 3.94
N ALA A 103 -0.16 1.06 2.86
CA ALA A 103 -0.79 0.62 1.61
C ALA A 103 -0.05 -0.55 0.95
N LEU A 104 1.29 -0.52 0.93
CA LEU A 104 2.10 -1.61 0.42
C LEU A 104 1.98 -2.87 1.28
N ILE A 105 2.02 -2.74 2.61
CA ILE A 105 1.83 -3.86 3.54
C ILE A 105 0.43 -4.47 3.37
N GLU A 106 -0.62 -3.65 3.34
CA GLU A 106 -1.99 -4.11 3.15
C GLU A 106 -2.15 -4.86 1.82
N TYR A 107 -1.58 -4.34 0.74
CA TYR A 107 -1.56 -5.03 -0.55
C TYR A 107 -0.87 -6.40 -0.44
N LEU A 108 0.30 -6.48 0.19
CA LEU A 108 1.03 -7.74 0.38
C LEU A 108 0.23 -8.76 1.20
N ILE A 109 -0.53 -8.32 2.22
CA ILE A 109 -1.45 -9.18 2.98
C ILE A 109 -2.57 -9.69 2.06
N GLN A 110 -3.21 -8.79 1.31
CA GLN A 110 -4.35 -9.12 0.43
C GLN A 110 -3.98 -10.16 -0.65
N ILE A 111 -2.77 -10.08 -1.20
CA ILE A 111 -2.29 -11.06 -2.19
C ILE A 111 -1.61 -12.29 -1.56
N GLY A 112 -1.61 -12.41 -0.24
CA GLY A 112 -1.07 -13.56 0.51
C GLY A 112 0.45 -13.69 0.44
N LYS A 113 1.17 -12.57 0.30
CA LYS A 113 2.65 -12.53 0.30
C LYS A 113 3.25 -12.34 1.69
N ILE A 114 2.48 -11.81 2.63
CA ILE A 114 2.79 -11.78 4.05
C ILE A 114 1.55 -12.20 4.82
N ASN A 115 1.72 -12.92 5.92
CA ASN A 115 0.60 -13.39 6.75
C ASN A 115 0.43 -12.56 8.03
N THR A 116 1.41 -11.71 8.33
CA THR A 116 1.37 -10.86 9.50
C THR A 116 0.25 -9.80 9.39
N PRO A 117 -0.64 -9.67 10.39
CA PRO A 117 -1.72 -8.69 10.37
C PRO A 117 -1.21 -7.25 10.32
N LEU A 118 -1.94 -6.37 9.62
CA LEU A 118 -1.60 -4.94 9.48
C LEU A 118 -1.42 -4.25 10.85
N ALA A 119 -2.24 -4.63 11.85
CA ALA A 119 -2.17 -4.11 13.21
C ALA A 119 -0.79 -4.29 13.86
N LYS A 120 -0.07 -5.37 13.57
CA LYS A 120 1.29 -5.60 14.10
C LYS A 120 2.32 -4.65 13.50
N PHE A 121 2.15 -4.27 12.24
CA PHE A 121 2.98 -3.23 11.63
C PHE A 121 2.68 -1.85 12.23
N VAL A 122 1.40 -1.54 12.48
CA VAL A 122 0.99 -0.30 13.18
C VAL A 122 1.60 -0.24 14.58
N GLU A 123 1.46 -1.30 15.38
CA GLU A 123 2.06 -1.43 16.71
C GLU A 123 3.58 -1.16 16.67
N ARG A 124 4.28 -1.73 15.69
CA ARG A 124 5.72 -1.50 15.52
C ARG A 124 6.06 -0.06 15.15
N ILE A 125 5.35 0.54 14.20
CA ILE A 125 5.60 1.93 13.74
C ILE A 125 5.39 2.92 14.88
N THR A 126 4.37 2.70 15.71
CA THR A 126 4.02 3.52 16.87
C THR A 126 4.81 3.17 18.12
N ARG A 127 5.68 2.14 18.09
CA ARG A 127 6.42 1.60 19.24
C ARG A 127 5.48 1.24 20.39
N GLY A 128 4.43 0.48 20.10
CA GLY A 128 3.40 0.10 21.07
C GLY A 128 2.63 1.32 21.59
N CYS A 129 2.17 2.19 20.68
CA CYS A 129 1.42 3.41 20.98
C CYS A 129 2.19 4.51 21.74
N THR A 130 3.49 4.33 22.02
CA THR A 130 4.31 5.34 22.71
C THR A 130 4.68 6.55 21.84
N ASN A 131 4.72 6.38 20.51
CA ASN A 131 4.90 7.47 19.56
C ASN A 131 3.55 8.03 19.12
N THR A 132 3.02 8.99 19.88
CA THR A 132 1.71 9.61 19.67
C THR A 132 1.58 10.27 18.30
N VAL A 133 2.64 10.89 17.77
CA VAL A 133 2.63 11.52 16.43
C VAL A 133 2.37 10.47 15.35
N ARG A 134 3.06 9.33 15.41
CA ARG A 134 2.87 8.25 14.45
C ARG A 134 1.54 7.52 14.65
N LEU A 135 1.08 7.39 15.89
CA LEU A 135 -0.23 6.83 16.21
C LEU A 135 -1.34 7.66 15.56
N ASN A 136 -1.33 8.98 15.76
CA ASN A 136 -2.29 9.90 15.14
C ASN A 136 -2.29 9.81 13.60
N VAL A 137 -1.13 9.57 12.99
CA VAL A 137 -1.05 9.33 11.54
C VAL A 137 -1.67 7.98 11.18
N CYS A 138 -1.39 6.91 11.91
CA CYS A 138 -1.97 5.59 11.65
C CYS A 138 -3.50 5.60 11.82
N ASP A 139 -4.03 6.34 12.79
CA ASP A 139 -5.47 6.49 13.01
C ASP A 139 -6.17 7.22 11.85
N GLN A 140 -5.43 8.03 11.09
CA GLN A 140 -5.95 8.68 9.87
C GLN A 140 -5.93 7.74 8.65
N TYR A 141 -5.26 6.59 8.72
CA TYR A 141 -5.10 5.69 7.58
C TYR A 141 -6.44 5.16 7.04
N PRO A 142 -7.42 4.72 7.85
CA PRO A 142 -8.73 4.28 7.33
C PRO A 142 -9.47 5.39 6.56
N ALA A 143 -9.48 6.61 7.08
CA ALA A 143 -10.11 7.75 6.42
C ALA A 143 -9.35 8.16 5.15
N PHE A 144 -8.01 8.09 5.17
CA PHE A 144 -7.18 8.27 3.99
C PHE A 144 -7.55 7.24 2.93
N ARG A 145 -7.56 5.95 3.28
CA ARG A 145 -7.86 4.84 2.37
C ARG A 145 -9.26 4.93 1.81
N GLN A 146 -10.26 5.27 2.62
CA GLN A 146 -11.65 5.45 2.16
C GLN A 146 -11.75 6.48 1.03
N LYS A 147 -11.04 7.60 1.12
CA LYS A 147 -11.00 8.60 0.04
C LYS A 147 -10.31 8.11 -1.24
N SER A 148 -9.54 7.01 -1.19
CA SER A 148 -8.92 6.42 -2.39
C SER A 148 -9.93 5.58 -3.18
N PHE A 149 -11.04 5.17 -2.55
CA PHE A 149 -12.12 4.46 -3.24
C PHE A 149 -12.79 5.34 -4.30
N ASP A 150 -12.80 6.65 -4.13
CA ASP A 150 -13.38 7.61 -5.07
C ASP A 150 -12.65 7.61 -6.43
N LEU A 151 -11.44 7.06 -6.48
CA LEU A 151 -10.66 6.92 -7.70
C LEU A 151 -10.90 5.57 -8.41
N LEU A 152 -11.52 4.59 -7.74
CA LEU A 152 -11.63 3.24 -8.25
C LEU A 152 -12.79 3.08 -9.25
N PRO A 153 -12.64 2.22 -10.27
CA PRO A 153 -13.77 1.75 -11.06
C PRO A 153 -14.84 1.09 -10.17
N TYR A 154 -16.11 1.19 -10.57
CA TYR A 154 -17.25 0.71 -9.79
C TYR A 154 -17.10 -0.76 -9.35
N ASP A 155 -16.68 -1.65 -10.26
CA ASP A 155 -16.54 -3.07 -9.96
C ASP A 155 -15.48 -3.33 -8.88
N ALA A 156 -14.34 -2.65 -8.97
CA ALA A 156 -13.26 -2.75 -7.98
C ALA A 156 -13.70 -2.19 -6.62
N TYR A 157 -14.41 -1.06 -6.64
CA TYR A 157 -15.02 -0.47 -5.45
C TYR A 157 -15.94 -1.46 -4.74
N GLN A 158 -16.87 -2.08 -5.48
CA GLN A 158 -17.83 -3.04 -4.93
C GLN A 158 -17.11 -4.26 -4.37
N GLU A 159 -16.18 -4.84 -5.12
CA GLU A 159 -15.43 -6.01 -4.66
C GLU A 159 -14.70 -5.75 -3.33
N LEU A 160 -14.01 -4.61 -3.22
CA LEU A 160 -13.30 -4.23 -2.01
C LEU A 160 -14.24 -3.96 -0.83
N LYS A 161 -15.38 -3.30 -1.07
CA LYS A 161 -16.39 -3.06 -0.03
C LYS A 161 -17.00 -4.35 0.50
N TRP A 162 -17.26 -5.30 -0.38
CA TRP A 162 -17.79 -6.61 0.01
C TRP A 162 -16.77 -7.43 0.79
N ALA A 163 -15.48 -7.35 0.42
CA ALA A 163 -14.40 -7.97 1.18
C ALA A 163 -14.33 -7.41 2.62
N GLU A 164 -14.36 -6.09 2.78
CA GLU A 164 -14.36 -5.44 4.11
C GLU A 164 -15.54 -5.89 4.99
N LEU A 165 -16.74 -5.94 4.43
CA LEU A 165 -17.94 -6.39 5.16
C LEU A 165 -17.86 -7.86 5.55
N SER A 166 -17.21 -8.69 4.74
CA SER A 166 -17.03 -10.12 5.01
C SER A 166 -16.03 -10.35 6.15
N ASP A 167 -14.95 -9.57 6.20
CA ASP A 167 -13.94 -9.66 7.26
C ASP A 167 -14.50 -9.18 8.61
N ILE A 168 -15.33 -8.13 8.62
CA ILE A 168 -16.02 -7.67 9.85
C ILE A 168 -16.92 -8.77 10.41
N ARG A 169 -17.64 -9.49 9.54
CA ARG A 169 -18.50 -10.61 9.96
C ARG A 169 -17.73 -11.83 10.43
N ALA A 170 -16.49 -12.01 9.99
CA ALA A 170 -15.64 -13.11 10.44
C ALA A 170 -14.94 -12.81 11.78
N ALA A 171 -14.84 -11.53 12.16
CA ALA A 171 -14.20 -11.07 13.39
C ALA A 171 -15.19 -10.78 14.55
N ALA A 172 -16.50 -10.83 14.29
CA ALA A 172 -17.58 -10.65 15.27
C ALA A 172 -18.16 -12.00 15.70
#